data_AF-A0A3N5K311-F1
#
_entry.id   AF-A0A3N5K311-F1
#
_cell.length_a   1.000
_cell.length_b   1.000
_cell.length_c   1.000
_cell.angle_alpha   90.00
_cell.angle_beta   90.00
_cell.angle_gamma   90.00
#
_symmetry.space_group_name_H-M   'P 1'
#
loop_
_entity.id
_entity.type
_entity.pdbx_description
1 polymer ?
#
loop_
_entity_poly.entity_id
_entity_poly.type
_entity_poly.pdbx_seq_one_letter_code
_entity_poly.pdbx_strand_id
1 'polypeptide(L)'
;MTTLSVNDVRNDFAETLNRVRYQGERVLVARRGKGVAALVPVEDLELLRALEDRMDLAAARKALKEPGRIPWEKVKRDLGL
;
A
#
# COMPACT_ATOMS: atom_id res chain seq x y z
N MET A 1 -2.89 8.41 15.75
CA MET A 1 -2.36 7.10 15.31
C MET A 1 -1.73 6.46 16.54
N THR A 2 -2.20 5.28 16.91
CA THR A 2 -1.75 4.56 18.11
C THR A 2 -0.58 3.65 17.71
N THR A 3 0.42 3.50 18.58
CA THR A 3 1.51 2.53 18.37
C THR A 3 1.41 1.43 19.40
N LEU A 4 1.33 0.18 18.95
CA LEU A 4 1.27 -1.00 19.80
C LEU A 4 2.43 -1.92 19.52
N SER A 5 2.94 -2.62 20.54
CA SER A 5 3.94 -3.65 20.28
C SER A 5 3.30 -4.86 19.60
N VAL A 6 4.11 -5.68 18.93
CA VAL A 6 3.65 -6.96 18.37
C VAL A 6 3.02 -7.86 19.44
N ASN A 7 3.49 -7.77 20.71
CA ASN A 7 2.93 -8.56 21.79
C ASN A 7 1.56 -8.04 22.22
N ASP A 8 1.38 -6.72 22.32
CA ASP A 8 0.09 -6.12 22.69
C ASP A 8 -0.97 -6.43 21.62
N VAL A 9 -0.62 -6.26 20.34
CA VAL A 9 -1.53 -6.61 19.23
C VAL A 9 -1.87 -8.09 19.22
N ARG A 10 -0.96 -8.99 19.63
CA ARG A 10 -1.25 -10.43 19.72
C ARG A 10 -2.23 -10.72 20.85
N ASN A 11 -2.03 -10.10 22.01
CA ASN A 11 -2.87 -10.33 23.19
C ASN A 11 -4.29 -9.80 22.97
N ASP A 12 -4.41 -8.61 22.36
CA ASP A 12 -5.69 -7.89 22.22
C ASP A 12 -6.12 -7.75 20.75
N PHE A 13 -5.86 -8.78 19.93
CA PHE A 13 -6.03 -8.71 18.48
C PHE A 13 -7.46 -8.40 18.07
N ALA A 14 -8.44 -9.10 18.65
CA ALA A 14 -9.85 -8.95 18.31
C ALA A 14 -10.38 -7.53 18.66
N GLU A 15 -10.00 -7.02 19.83
CA GLU A 15 -10.35 -5.65 20.24
C GLU A 15 -9.70 -4.62 19.33
N THR A 16 -8.41 -4.79 19.03
CA THR A 16 -7.67 -3.91 18.10
C THR A 16 -8.33 -3.88 16.74
N LEU A 17 -8.74 -5.03 16.20
CA LEU A 17 -9.45 -5.11 14.92
C LEU A 17 -10.82 -4.43 14.96
N ASN A 18 -11.56 -4.58 16.06
CA ASN A 18 -12.85 -3.91 16.23
C ASN A 18 -12.71 -2.39 16.29
N ARG A 19 -11.68 -1.88 16.97
CA ARG A 19 -11.40 -0.43 17.00
C ARG A 19 -11.02 0.09 15.62
N VAL A 20 -10.18 -0.64 14.89
CA VAL A 20 -9.83 -0.30 13.50
C VAL A 20 -11.09 -0.27 12.62
N ARG A 21 -11.93 -1.33 12.66
CA ARG A 21 -13.13 -1.44 11.83
C ARG A 21 -14.23 -0.44 12.17
N TYR A 22 -14.58 -0.31 13.45
CA TYR A 22 -15.79 0.41 13.86
C TYR A 22 -15.51 1.83 14.36
N GLN A 23 -14.29 2.12 14.81
CA GLN A 23 -13.91 3.44 15.30
C GLN A 23 -12.99 4.19 14.32
N GLY A 24 -12.62 3.54 13.20
CA GLY A 24 -11.73 4.13 12.20
C GLY A 24 -10.29 4.27 12.68
N GLU A 25 -9.87 3.51 13.70
CA GLU A 25 -8.54 3.68 14.28
C GLU A 25 -7.44 3.17 13.35
N ARG A 26 -6.33 3.90 13.31
CA ARG A 26 -5.09 3.51 12.62
C ARG A 26 -4.02 3.15 13.65
N VAL A 27 -3.52 1.93 13.56
CA VAL A 27 -2.55 1.36 14.52
C VAL A 27 -1.24 1.03 13.83
N LEU A 28 -0.14 1.59 14.32
CA LEU A 28 1.22 1.21 13.96
C LEU A 28 1.66 0.04 14.85
N VAL A 29 1.95 -1.10 14.24
CA VAL A 29 2.50 -2.26 14.93
C VAL A 29 4.02 -2.12 14.97
N ALA A 30 4.61 -2.18 16.16
CA ALA A 30 6.04 -1.97 16.38
C ALA A 30 6.75 -3.19 16.99
N ARG A 31 8.00 -3.39 16.60
CA ARG A 31 8.93 -4.34 17.20
C ARG A 31 10.17 -3.60 17.69
N ARG A 32 10.47 -3.71 18.99
CA ARG A 32 11.60 -2.98 19.62
C ARG A 32 11.54 -1.46 19.35
N GLY A 33 10.34 -0.88 19.44
CA GLY A 33 10.09 0.55 19.19
C GLY A 33 10.10 0.98 17.72
N LYS A 34 10.38 0.08 16.77
CA LYS A 34 10.35 0.39 15.33
C LYS A 34 9.06 -0.11 14.70
N GLY A 35 8.37 0.75 13.94
CA GLY A 35 7.19 0.36 13.16
C GLY A 35 7.54 -0.71 12.11
N VAL A 36 6.73 -1.76 12.04
CA VAL A 36 6.92 -2.90 11.13
C VAL A 36 5.69 -3.22 10.28
N ALA A 37 4.50 -2.83 10.71
CA ALA A 37 3.25 -2.98 9.97
C ALA A 37 2.23 -1.95 10.45
N ALA A 38 1.13 -1.78 9.73
CA ALA A 38 -0.01 -0.98 10.16
C ALA A 38 -1.32 -1.75 9.99
N LEU A 39 -2.25 -1.56 10.92
CA LEU A 39 -3.65 -1.94 10.79
C LEU A 39 -4.44 -0.67 10.51
N VAL A 40 -5.22 -0.67 9.43
CA VAL A 40 -6.03 0.46 8.98
C VAL A 40 -7.43 -0.04 8.58
N PRO A 41 -8.44 0.85 8.61
CA PRO A 41 -9.74 0.56 8.01
C PRO A 41 -9.60 0.13 6.54
N VAL A 42 -10.55 -0.65 6.03
CA VAL A 42 -10.52 -1.12 4.64
C VAL A 42 -10.60 0.05 3.67
N GLU A 43 -11.37 1.07 4.03
CA GLU A 43 -11.57 2.29 3.25
C GLU A 43 -10.26 3.07 3.08
N ASP A 44 -9.39 3.05 4.09
CA ASP A 44 -8.06 3.65 4.00
C ASP A 44 -7.15 2.86 3.05
N LEU A 45 -7.21 1.52 3.09
CA LEU A 45 -6.48 0.68 2.14
C LEU A 45 -6.94 0.92 0.70
N GLU A 46 -8.26 1.05 0.48
CA GLU A 46 -8.84 1.39 -0.82
C GLU A 46 -8.41 2.78 -1.29
N LEU A 47 -8.37 3.76 -0.39
CA LEU A 47 -7.88 5.09 -0.70
C LEU A 47 -6.40 5.07 -1.12
N LEU A 48 -5.55 4.32 -0.41
CA LEU A 48 -4.14 4.16 -0.77
C LEU A 48 -3.98 3.58 -2.17
N ARG A 49 -4.72 2.50 -2.48
CA ARG A 49 -4.73 1.91 -3.84
C ARG A 49 -5.18 2.88 -4.91
N ALA A 50 -6.26 3.63 -4.65
CA ALA A 50 -6.75 4.63 -5.60
C ALA A 50 -5.75 5.78 -5.83
N LEU A 51 -4.92 6.11 -4.84
CA LEU A 51 -3.83 7.08 -5.00
C LEU A 51 -2.69 6.50 -5.84
N GLU A 52 -2.29 5.25 -5.61
CA GLU A 52 -1.30 4.53 -6.41
C GLU A 52 -1.73 4.46 -7.88
N ASP A 53 -2.98 4.04 -8.17
CA ASP A 53 -3.52 3.98 -9.52
C ASP A 53 -3.47 5.35 -10.24
N ARG A 54 -3.76 6.44 -9.53
CA ARG A 54 -3.68 7.80 -10.10
C ARG A 54 -2.25 8.20 -10.40
N MET A 55 -1.30 7.83 -9.55
CA MET A 55 0.12 8.11 -9.74
C MET A 55 0.66 7.34 -10.95
N ASP A 56 0.32 6.05 -11.07
CA ASP A 56 0.70 5.21 -12.19
C ASP A 56 0.12 5.72 -13.51
N LEU A 57 -1.16 6.12 -13.52
CA LEU A 57 -1.80 6.74 -14.68
C LEU A 57 -1.09 8.04 -15.08
N ALA A 58 -0.71 8.87 -14.11
CA ALA A 58 0.02 10.10 -14.37
C ALA A 58 1.42 9.82 -14.96
N ALA A 59 2.13 8.83 -14.42
CA ALA A 59 3.42 8.38 -14.93
C ALA A 59 3.32 7.83 -16.35
N ALA A 60 2.33 6.97 -16.63
CA ALA A 60 2.07 6.43 -17.96
C ALA A 60 1.76 7.54 -18.99
N ARG A 61 0.91 8.51 -18.62
CA ARG A 61 0.61 9.68 -19.46
C ARG A 61 1.83 10.55 -19.74
N LYS A 62 2.74 10.67 -18.77
CA LYS A 62 4.01 11.39 -18.96
C LYS A 62 4.91 10.63 -19.93
N ALA A 63 5.11 9.33 -19.72
CA ALA A 63 5.93 8.48 -20.59
C ALA A 63 5.42 8.47 -22.05
N LEU A 64 4.10 8.49 -22.26
CA LEU A 64 3.53 8.59 -23.61
C LEU A 64 3.91 9.88 -24.36
N LYS A 65 4.25 10.95 -23.65
CA LYS A 65 4.69 12.22 -24.25
C LYS A 65 6.20 12.26 -24.50
N GLU A 66 6.95 11.31 -23.96
CA GLU A 66 8.40 11.24 -24.16
C GLU A 66 8.72 10.72 -25.57
N PRO A 67 9.75 11.27 -26.24
CA PRO A 67 10.21 10.78 -27.52
C PRO A 67 10.96 9.45 -27.35
N GLY A 68 10.92 8.61 -28.39
CA GLY A 68 11.52 7.27 -28.34
C GLY A 68 10.49 6.22 -27.94
N ARG A 69 9.93 5.55 -28.95
CA ARG A 69 9.04 4.40 -28.77
C ARG A 69 9.60 3.24 -29.56
N ILE A 70 9.57 2.05 -28.99
CA ILE A 70 9.97 0.82 -29.69
C ILE A 70 8.73 -0.05 -29.95
N PRO A 71 8.67 -0.77 -31.08
CA PRO A 71 7.57 -1.67 -31.35
C PRO A 71 7.45 -2.76 -30.28
N TRP A 72 6.21 -3.11 -29.92
CA TRP A 72 5.94 -4.15 -28.92
C TRP A 72 6.59 -5.50 -29.26
N GLU A 73 6.65 -5.85 -30.55
CA GLU A 73 7.34 -7.06 -31.04
C GLU A 73 8.85 -7.06 -30.79
N LYS A 74 9.48 -5.89 -30.72
CA LYS A 74 10.90 -5.78 -30.36
C LYS A 74 11.07 -6.04 -28.86
N VAL A 75 10.23 -5.43 -28.02
CA VAL A 75 10.27 -5.61 -26.55
C VAL A 75 10.10 -7.08 -26.18
N LYS A 76 9.11 -7.77 -26.75
CA LYS A 76 8.86 -9.19 -26.49
C LYS A 76 10.08 -10.05 -26.83
N ARG A 77 10.64 -9.85 -28.03
CA ARG A 77 11.85 -10.55 -28.48
C ARG A 77 13.04 -10.30 -27.55
N ASP A 78 13.27 -9.05 -27.15
CA ASP A 78 14.38 -8.66 -26.28
C ASP A 78 14.22 -9.25 -24.85
N LEU A 79 12.99 -9.49 -24.40
CA LEU A 79 12.67 -10.09 -23.10
C LEU A 79 12.46 -11.63 -23.14
N GLY A 80 12.52 -12.25 -24.32
CA GLY A 80 12.26 -13.69 -24.48
C GLY A 80 10.80 -14.10 -24.21
N LEU A 81 9.85 -13.18 -24.44
CA LEU A 81 8.40 -13.38 -24.29
C LEU A 81 7.70 -13.66 -25.63
#